data_AF-A0A7J9UXR2-F1
#
_entry.id   AF-A0A7J9UXR2-F1
#
_cell.length_a   1.000
_cell.length_b   1.000
_cell.length_c   1.000
_cell.angle_alpha   90.00
_cell.angle_beta   90.00
_cell.angle_gamma   90.00
#
_symmetry.space_group_name_H-M   'P 1'
#
loop_
_entity.id
_entity.type
_entity.pdbx_description
1 polymer ?
#
loop_
_entity_poly.entity_id
_entity_poly.type
_entity_poly.pdbx_seq_one_letter_code
_entity_poly.pdbx_strand_id
1 'polypeptide(L)'
;MPVSAAAAISGFFAHARVLRRPAVRDTAALVRRHLETYLDTEGERWLGPDDRVLVAAEREVDPAGAVARVTGPAVLVAALPGFLDPAWLIPTAPAARIQLLVVAELVRWLEHAGLVDGMAYPVLAVRAALARAAARLAAGPGPPVSRSAPPERPPPGSDRR
;
A
#
# COMPACT_ATOMS: atom_id res chain seq x y z
N MET A 1 -25.10 9.40 -5.88
CA MET A 1 -24.32 8.36 -5.19
C MET A 1 -22.93 8.90 -4.92
N PRO A 2 -22.38 8.77 -3.70
CA PRO A 2 -20.98 9.06 -3.47
C PRO A 2 -20.10 8.19 -4.40
N VAL A 3 -18.96 8.72 -4.84
CA VAL A 3 -18.01 8.00 -5.70
C VAL A 3 -17.41 6.84 -4.89
N SER A 4 -17.37 5.62 -5.44
CA SER A 4 -16.69 4.49 -4.80
C SER A 4 -15.18 4.54 -5.00
N ALA A 5 -14.43 3.81 -4.16
CA ALA A 5 -12.99 3.64 -4.34
C ALA A 5 -12.67 3.00 -5.70
N ALA A 6 -13.47 2.02 -6.16
CA ALA A 6 -13.33 1.41 -7.47
C ALA A 6 -13.50 2.42 -8.62
N ALA A 7 -14.49 3.31 -8.51
CA ALA A 7 -14.71 4.37 -9.48
C ALA A 7 -13.57 5.41 -9.45
N ALA A 8 -13.07 5.76 -8.27
CA ALA A 8 -11.94 6.67 -8.11
C ALA A 8 -10.64 6.08 -8.69
N ILE A 9 -10.33 4.82 -8.41
CA ILE A 9 -9.18 4.09 -8.99
C ILE A 9 -9.30 4.06 -10.51
N SER A 10 -10.45 3.64 -11.03
CA SER A 10 -10.67 3.56 -12.49
C SER A 10 -10.54 4.94 -13.15
N GLY A 11 -11.10 5.98 -12.55
CA GLY A 11 -10.98 7.36 -13.00
C GLY A 11 -9.53 7.84 -13.03
N PHE A 12 -8.76 7.59 -11.96
CA PHE A 12 -7.35 7.92 -11.91
C PHE A 12 -6.55 7.22 -13.02
N PHE A 13 -6.65 5.89 -13.14
CA PHE A 13 -5.90 5.13 -14.14
C PHE A 13 -6.29 5.51 -15.59
N ALA A 14 -7.54 5.93 -15.82
CA ALA A 14 -7.96 6.43 -17.12
C ALA A 14 -7.33 7.79 -17.47
N HIS A 15 -7.13 8.68 -16.50
CA HIS A 15 -6.70 10.07 -16.75
C HIS A 15 -5.21 10.35 -16.50
N ALA A 16 -4.52 9.51 -15.73
CA ALA A 16 -3.14 9.73 -15.35
C ALA A 16 -2.18 9.59 -16.55
N ARG A 17 -1.83 10.72 -17.18
CA ARG A 17 -0.93 10.77 -18.35
C ARG A 17 0.42 10.12 -18.10
N VAL A 18 0.96 10.22 -16.88
CA VAL A 18 2.23 9.61 -16.49
C VAL A 18 2.23 8.08 -16.63
N LEU A 19 1.07 7.45 -16.41
CA LEU A 19 0.91 5.99 -16.50
C LEU A 19 0.74 5.50 -17.95
N ARG A 20 0.53 6.41 -18.91
CA ARG A 20 0.43 6.07 -20.35
C ARG A 20 1.79 5.93 -21.03
N ARG A 21 2.89 6.28 -20.35
CA ARG A 21 4.24 6.13 -20.90
C ARG A 21 4.57 4.63 -21.06
N PRO A 22 5.12 4.18 -22.20
CA PRO A 22 5.39 2.76 -22.45
C PRO A 22 6.22 2.10 -21.34
N ALA A 23 7.24 2.80 -20.83
CA ALA A 23 8.12 2.32 -19.77
C ALA A 23 7.43 2.06 -18.41
N VAL A 24 6.23 2.61 -18.20
CA VAL A 24 5.51 2.55 -16.92
C VAL A 24 4.20 1.76 -17.04
N ARG A 25 3.60 1.71 -18.23
CA ARG A 25 2.25 1.20 -18.48
C ARG A 25 2.00 -0.19 -17.92
N ASP A 26 2.86 -1.16 -18.25
CA ASP A 26 2.61 -2.56 -17.88
C ASP A 26 2.75 -2.77 -16.36
N THR A 27 3.76 -2.13 -15.75
CA THR A 27 3.94 -2.11 -14.30
C THR A 27 2.83 -1.35 -13.59
N ALA A 28 2.31 -0.26 -14.16
CA ALA A 28 1.17 0.46 -13.59
C ALA A 28 -0.10 -0.40 -13.60
N ALA A 29 -0.34 -1.17 -14.66
CA ALA A 29 -1.44 -2.13 -14.71
C ALA A 29 -1.27 -3.26 -13.67
N LEU A 30 -0.04 -3.71 -13.44
CA LEU A 30 0.28 -4.63 -12.34
C LEU A 30 -0.03 -3.99 -10.98
N VAL A 31 0.42 -2.74 -10.74
CA VAL A 31 0.15 -2.02 -9.49
C VAL A 31 -1.34 -1.84 -9.24
N ARG A 32 -2.14 -1.58 -10.29
CA ARG A 32 -3.61 -1.52 -10.17
C ARG A 32 -4.19 -2.81 -9.61
N ARG A 33 -3.88 -3.95 -10.25
CA ARG A 33 -4.37 -5.27 -9.81
C ARG A 33 -3.89 -5.60 -8.40
N HIS A 34 -2.65 -5.22 -8.09
CA HIS A 34 -2.05 -5.41 -6.77
C HIS A 34 -2.75 -4.58 -5.69
N LEU A 35 -3.13 -3.33 -6.01
CA LEU A 35 -3.91 -2.48 -5.12
C LEU A 35 -5.32 -3.04 -4.89
N GLU A 36 -5.99 -3.49 -5.95
CA GLU A 36 -7.32 -4.13 -5.84
C GLU A 36 -7.25 -5.37 -4.94
N THR A 37 -6.22 -6.23 -5.13
CA THR A 37 -5.98 -7.41 -4.29
C THR A 37 -5.70 -7.04 -2.82
N TYR A 38 -4.88 -6.00 -2.60
CA TYR A 38 -4.58 -5.50 -1.26
C TYR A 38 -5.85 -5.03 -0.54
N LEU A 39 -6.73 -4.30 -1.24
CA LEU A 39 -7.97 -3.81 -0.64
C LEU A 39 -8.90 -4.96 -0.25
N ASP A 40 -9.00 -6.02 -1.04
CA ASP A 40 -9.83 -7.18 -0.68
C ASP A 40 -9.21 -8.05 0.43
N THR A 41 -7.89 -8.04 0.57
CA THR A 41 -7.19 -8.82 1.62
C THR A 41 -7.10 -8.07 2.96
N GLU A 42 -6.77 -6.78 2.91
CA GLU A 42 -6.39 -5.98 4.09
C GLU A 42 -7.33 -4.79 4.32
N GLY A 43 -8.17 -4.45 3.34
CA GLY A 43 -9.03 -3.27 3.40
C GLY A 43 -10.17 -3.40 4.41
N GLU A 44 -10.58 -4.62 4.74
CA GLU A 44 -11.67 -4.89 5.70
C GLU A 44 -11.44 -4.29 7.09
N ARG A 45 -10.19 -4.14 7.51
CA ARG A 45 -9.86 -3.53 8.81
C ARG A 45 -10.28 -2.07 8.94
N TRP A 46 -10.54 -1.40 7.82
CA TRP A 46 -10.98 -0.01 7.76
C TRP A 46 -12.50 0.13 7.65
N LEU A 47 -13.23 -0.98 7.58
CA LEU A 47 -14.68 -1.00 7.41
C LEU A 47 -15.41 -0.95 8.74
N GLY A 48 -16.47 -0.14 8.78
CA GLY A 48 -17.49 -0.22 9.82
C GLY A 48 -18.35 -1.49 9.69
N PRO A 49 -19.17 -1.82 10.70
CA PRO A 49 -20.03 -2.99 10.67
C PRO A 49 -20.95 -3.07 9.44
N ASP A 50 -21.57 -1.94 9.07
CA ASP A 50 -22.51 -1.87 7.95
C ASP A 50 -21.80 -2.11 6.60
N ASP A 51 -20.62 -1.51 6.41
CA ASP A 51 -19.80 -1.72 5.21
C ASP A 51 -19.39 -3.19 5.04
N ARG A 52 -19.13 -3.90 6.15
CA ARG A 52 -18.78 -5.34 6.10
C ARG A 52 -19.94 -6.20 5.62
N VAL A 53 -21.17 -5.86 6.02
CA VAL A 53 -22.38 -6.55 5.52
C VAL A 53 -22.53 -6.33 4.01
N LEU A 54 -22.33 -5.09 3.55
CA LEU A 54 -22.37 -4.78 2.12
C LEU A 54 -21.25 -5.49 1.35
N VAL A 55 -20.03 -5.55 1.88
CA VAL A 55 -18.92 -6.29 1.26
C VAL A 55 -19.21 -7.79 1.19
N ALA A 56 -19.79 -8.38 2.24
CA ALA A 56 -20.22 -9.77 2.20
C ALA A 56 -21.24 -10.01 1.08
N ALA A 57 -22.25 -9.15 0.96
CA ALA A 57 -23.24 -9.23 -0.11
C ALA A 57 -22.63 -9.04 -1.51
N GLU A 58 -21.72 -8.08 -1.69
CA GLU A 58 -21.01 -7.86 -2.96
C GLU A 58 -20.16 -9.05 -3.38
N ARG A 59 -19.56 -9.77 -2.42
CA ARG A 59 -18.74 -10.96 -2.70
C ARG A 59 -19.53 -12.15 -3.22
N GLU A 60 -20.80 -12.27 -2.82
CA GLU A 60 -21.71 -13.27 -3.38
C GLU A 60 -22.03 -13.00 -4.86
N VAL A 61 -21.91 -11.75 -5.31
CA VAL A 61 -22.13 -11.34 -6.70
C VAL A 61 -20.84 -11.42 -7.52
N ASP A 62 -19.79 -10.74 -7.05
CA ASP A 62 -18.46 -10.75 -7.63
C ASP A 62 -17.41 -10.59 -6.52
N PRO A 63 -16.62 -11.64 -6.19
CA PRO A 63 -15.68 -11.59 -5.08
C PRO A 63 -14.52 -10.62 -5.32
N ALA A 64 -14.15 -10.35 -6.57
CA ALA A 64 -13.00 -9.52 -6.89
C ALA A 64 -13.38 -8.03 -6.84
N GLY A 65 -12.63 -7.22 -6.11
CA GLY A 65 -12.83 -5.77 -5.97
C GLY A 65 -14.01 -5.37 -5.09
N ALA A 66 -14.61 -6.31 -4.33
CA ALA A 66 -15.79 -6.07 -3.52
C ALA A 66 -15.58 -4.94 -2.51
N VAL A 67 -14.42 -4.91 -1.83
CA VAL A 67 -14.11 -3.83 -0.87
C VAL A 67 -14.06 -2.47 -1.57
N ALA A 68 -13.45 -2.41 -2.75
CA ALA A 68 -13.33 -1.16 -3.51
C ALA A 68 -14.69 -0.67 -4.06
N ARG A 69 -15.63 -1.57 -4.38
CA ARG A 69 -16.97 -1.20 -4.86
C ARG A 69 -17.86 -0.63 -3.76
N VAL A 70 -17.78 -1.18 -2.55
CA VAL A 70 -18.58 -0.73 -1.39
C VAL A 70 -18.03 0.56 -0.78
N THR A 71 -16.71 0.67 -0.70
CA THR A 71 -16.08 1.77 0.04
C THR A 71 -15.92 3.04 -0.78
N GLY A 72 -15.67 4.17 -0.09
CA GLY A 72 -15.35 5.46 -0.71
C GLY A 72 -13.85 5.80 -0.71
N PRO A 73 -13.48 6.93 -1.35
CA PRO A 73 -12.11 7.46 -1.40
C PRO A 73 -11.44 7.65 -0.03
N ALA A 74 -12.23 7.92 1.01
CA ALA A 74 -11.74 8.05 2.38
C ALA A 74 -11.06 6.76 2.88
N VAL A 75 -11.71 5.62 2.69
CA VAL A 75 -11.17 4.29 3.05
C VAL A 75 -9.96 3.96 2.17
N LEU A 76 -10.05 4.26 0.88
CA LEU A 76 -8.92 4.09 -0.05
C LEU A 76 -7.67 4.80 0.49
N VAL A 77 -7.75 6.09 0.81
CA VAL A 77 -6.60 6.84 1.33
C VAL A 77 -6.13 6.33 2.68
N ALA A 78 -7.04 5.95 3.59
CA ALA A 78 -6.69 5.37 4.88
C ALA A 78 -5.92 4.04 4.73
N ALA A 79 -6.21 3.25 3.69
CA ALA A 79 -5.57 1.97 3.45
C ALA A 79 -4.20 2.05 2.76
N LEU A 80 -3.93 3.11 1.99
CA LEU A 80 -2.69 3.27 1.21
C LEU A 80 -1.37 3.17 2.00
N PRO A 81 -1.26 3.61 3.28
CA PRO A 81 -0.03 3.43 4.04
C PRO A 81 0.37 1.95 4.22
N GLY A 82 -0.61 1.05 4.36
CA GLY A 82 -0.35 -0.39 4.45
C GLY A 82 0.00 -1.01 3.11
N PHE A 83 -0.50 -0.47 2.00
CA PHE A 83 -0.09 -0.90 0.66
C PHE A 83 1.37 -0.56 0.35
N LEU A 84 1.94 0.41 1.06
CA LEU A 84 3.34 0.82 1.00
C LEU A 84 4.22 0.09 2.03
N ASP A 85 3.65 -0.85 2.79
CA ASP A 85 4.41 -1.70 3.71
C ASP A 85 5.31 -2.69 2.94
N PRO A 86 6.51 -3.04 3.45
CA PRO A 86 7.39 -4.01 2.80
C PRO A 86 6.71 -5.34 2.40
N ALA A 87 5.72 -5.81 3.16
CA ALA A 87 4.97 -7.02 2.83
C ALA A 87 4.14 -6.91 1.53
N TRP A 88 3.80 -5.67 1.14
CA TRP A 88 2.96 -5.36 -0.03
C TRP A 88 3.70 -4.62 -1.13
N LEU A 89 5.00 -4.33 -0.99
CA LEU A 89 5.79 -3.79 -2.09
C LEU A 89 6.06 -4.87 -3.15
N ILE A 90 5.96 -4.49 -4.42
CA ILE A 90 6.35 -5.38 -5.52
C ILE A 90 7.85 -5.72 -5.37
N PRO A 91 8.26 -7.01 -5.45
CA PRO A 91 9.59 -7.45 -5.02
C PRO A 91 10.79 -6.81 -5.73
N THR A 92 10.62 -6.30 -6.96
CA THR A 92 11.73 -5.70 -7.70
C THR A 92 11.80 -4.20 -7.45
N ALA A 93 13.01 -3.69 -7.16
CA ALA A 93 13.21 -2.27 -6.88
C ALA A 93 12.70 -1.33 -8.01
N PRO A 94 12.81 -1.65 -9.31
CA PRO A 94 12.18 -0.86 -10.36
C PRO A 94 10.65 -0.84 -10.25
N ALA A 95 10.00 -1.98 -10.00
CA ALA A 95 8.54 -2.04 -9.90
C ALA A 95 8.01 -1.40 -8.63
N ALA A 96 8.70 -1.55 -7.50
CA ALA A 96 8.38 -0.83 -6.25
C ALA A 96 8.44 0.68 -6.45
N ARG A 97 9.42 1.22 -7.21
CA ARG A 97 9.45 2.66 -7.54
C ARG A 97 8.23 3.10 -8.34
N ILE A 98 7.75 2.28 -9.28
CA ILE A 98 6.51 2.55 -10.00
C ILE A 98 5.29 2.47 -9.08
N GLN A 99 5.23 1.53 -8.14
CA GLN A 99 4.17 1.48 -7.13
C GLN A 99 4.12 2.78 -6.30
N LEU A 100 5.27 3.26 -5.82
CA LEU A 100 5.36 4.53 -5.09
C LEU A 100 4.89 5.72 -5.96
N LEU A 101 5.32 5.77 -7.22
CA LEU A 101 4.88 6.79 -8.17
C LEU A 101 3.36 6.77 -8.36
N VAL A 102 2.78 5.60 -8.58
CA VAL A 102 1.34 5.41 -8.77
C VAL A 102 0.57 5.88 -7.54
N VAL A 103 1.02 5.52 -6.33
CA VAL A 103 0.37 5.94 -5.08
C VAL A 103 0.48 7.44 -4.86
N ALA A 104 1.65 8.04 -5.11
CA ALA A 104 1.84 9.48 -5.00
C ALA A 104 0.91 10.25 -5.96
N GLU A 105 0.81 9.80 -7.20
CA GLU A 105 -0.04 10.41 -8.22
C GLU A 105 -1.53 10.18 -7.96
N LEU A 106 -1.91 9.02 -7.41
CA LEU A 106 -3.28 8.73 -7.00
C LEU A 106 -3.73 9.69 -5.90
N VAL A 107 -2.94 9.85 -4.83
CA VAL A 107 -3.27 10.78 -3.74
C VAL A 107 -3.37 12.22 -4.26
N ARG A 108 -2.40 12.65 -5.09
CA ARG A 108 -2.45 13.97 -5.71
C ARG A 108 -3.73 14.16 -6.52
N TRP A 109 -4.13 13.17 -7.32
CA TRP A 109 -5.35 13.24 -8.11
C TRP A 109 -6.62 13.29 -7.24
N LEU A 110 -6.68 12.48 -6.17
CA LEU A 110 -7.79 12.50 -5.21
C LEU A 110 -7.93 13.87 -4.53
N GLU A 111 -6.81 14.47 -4.11
CA GLU A 111 -6.79 15.84 -3.54
C GLU A 111 -7.29 16.88 -4.55
N HIS A 112 -6.79 16.84 -5.81
CA HIS A 112 -7.21 17.79 -6.84
C HIS A 112 -8.69 17.64 -7.24
N ALA A 113 -9.24 16.42 -7.12
CA ALA A 113 -10.63 16.14 -7.41
C ALA A 113 -11.59 16.44 -6.23
N GLY A 114 -11.07 16.90 -5.08
CA GLY A 114 -11.86 17.15 -3.87
C GLY A 114 -12.48 15.88 -3.25
N LEU A 115 -11.98 14.69 -3.63
CA LEU A 115 -12.56 13.42 -3.19
C LEU A 115 -12.15 13.04 -1.76
N VAL A 116 -11.21 13.77 -1.19
CA VAL A 116 -10.61 13.51 0.13
C VAL A 116 -10.51 14.79 0.97
N ASP A 117 -11.44 15.73 0.74
CA ASP A 117 -11.56 16.94 1.54
C ASP A 117 -11.80 16.58 3.01
N GLY A 118 -11.08 17.23 3.92
CA GLY A 118 -11.09 16.90 5.36
C GLY A 118 -10.22 15.70 5.76
N MET A 119 -9.58 15.01 4.82
CA MET A 119 -8.73 13.84 5.10
C MET A 119 -7.24 14.19 5.28
N ALA A 120 -6.94 15.34 5.87
CA ALA A 120 -5.56 15.84 6.01
C ALA A 120 -4.63 14.85 6.72
N TYR A 121 -5.10 14.20 7.79
CA TYR A 121 -4.29 13.24 8.55
C TYR A 121 -4.00 11.94 7.75
N PRO A 122 -5.00 11.25 7.16
CA PRO A 122 -4.74 10.12 6.28
C PRO A 122 -3.82 10.45 5.10
N VAL A 123 -3.99 11.61 4.45
CA VAL A 123 -3.09 12.06 3.38
C VAL A 123 -1.65 12.23 3.88
N LEU A 124 -1.46 12.85 5.04
CA LEU A 124 -0.14 13.00 5.67
C LEU A 124 0.48 11.62 5.97
N ALA A 125 -0.32 10.67 6.46
CA ALA A 125 0.14 9.31 6.73
C ALA A 125 0.64 8.60 5.45
N VAL A 126 -0.04 8.79 4.31
CA VAL A 126 0.42 8.26 3.01
C VAL A 126 1.74 8.90 2.59
N ARG A 127 1.87 10.22 2.70
CA ARG A 127 3.12 10.93 2.37
C ARG A 127 4.29 10.45 3.23
N ALA A 128 4.05 10.23 4.53
CA ALA A 128 5.07 9.67 5.43
C ALA A 128 5.43 8.22 5.06
N ALA A 129 4.45 7.40 4.66
CA ALA A 129 4.70 6.03 4.19
C ALA A 129 5.51 6.00 2.88
N LEU A 130 5.19 6.89 1.93
CA LEU A 130 5.96 7.06 0.68
C LEU A 130 7.42 7.40 0.98
N ALA A 131 7.67 8.37 1.88
CA ALA A 131 9.01 8.76 2.26
C ALA A 131 9.80 7.59 2.88
N ARG A 132 9.17 6.83 3.79
CA ARG A 132 9.80 5.64 4.41
C ARG A 132 10.10 4.55 3.38
N ALA A 133 9.17 4.27 2.46
CA ALA A 133 9.37 3.28 1.41
C ALA A 133 10.50 3.70 0.45
N ALA A 134 10.54 4.98 0.06
CA ALA A 134 11.60 5.52 -0.79
C ALA A 134 12.99 5.41 -0.13
N ALA A 135 13.09 5.75 1.16
CA ALA A 135 14.34 5.63 1.92
C ALA A 135 14.85 4.17 1.96
N ARG A 136 13.95 3.18 2.12
CA ARG A 136 14.32 1.76 2.09
C ARG A 136 14.82 1.32 0.72
N LEU A 137 14.16 1.74 -0.37
CA LEU A 137 14.60 1.42 -1.73
C LEU A 137 15.93 2.07 -2.09
N ALA A 138 16.27 3.21 -1.47
CA ALA A 138 17.56 3.87 -1.63
C ALA A 138 18.67 3.19 -0.83
N ALA A 139 18.37 2.66 0.37
CA ALA A 139 19.33 1.96 1.21
C ALA A 139 19.82 0.61 0.63
N GLY A 140 19.14 0.07 -0.39
CA GLY A 140 19.46 -1.24 -0.97
C GLY A 140 19.17 -2.41 -0.03
N PRO A 141 19.44 -3.66 -0.44
CA PRO A 141 19.42 -4.78 0.50
C PRO A 141 20.49 -4.52 1.57
N GLY A 142 20.06 -4.28 2.80
CA GLY A 142 20.98 -4.10 3.93
C GLY A 142 21.95 -5.27 4.02
N PRO A 143 23.18 -5.06 4.54
CA PRO A 143 24.11 -6.16 4.75
C PRO A 143 23.42 -7.28 5.55
N PRO A 144 23.68 -8.57 5.24
CA PRO A 144 23.12 -9.66 6.02
C PRO A 144 23.46 -9.41 7.48
N VAL A 145 22.43 -9.36 8.34
CA VAL A 145 22.61 -9.22 9.78
C VAL A 145 23.39 -10.45 10.21
N SER A 146 24.71 -10.31 10.34
CA SER A 146 25.56 -11.35 10.87
C SER A 146 25.06 -11.60 12.28
N ARG A 147 24.40 -12.74 12.50
CA ARG A 147 24.06 -13.18 13.85
C ARG A 147 25.39 -13.43 14.54
N SER A 148 25.92 -12.40 15.20
CA SER A 148 27.06 -12.55 16.09
C SER A 148 26.76 -13.73 17.01
N ALA A 149 27.64 -14.72 16.97
CA ALA A 149 27.57 -15.89 17.84
C ALA A 149 27.39 -15.42 19.30
N PRO A 150 26.61 -16.14 20.12
CA PRO A 150 26.45 -15.78 21.52
C PRO A 150 27.83 -15.79 22.20
N PRO A 151 28.07 -14.87 23.16
CA PRO A 151 29.35 -14.81 23.84
C PRO A 151 29.65 -16.15 24.52
N GLU A 152 30.79 -16.72 24.18
CA GLU A 152 31.32 -17.94 24.78
C GLU A 152 31.43 -17.71 26.30
N ARG A 153 30.72 -18.52 27.09
CA ARG A 153 30.84 -18.47 28.56
C ARG A 153 32.28 -18.88 28.92
N PRO A 154 32.98 -18.12 29.78
CA PRO A 154 34.29 -18.55 30.27
C PRO A 154 34.13 -19.84 31.12
N PRO A 155 35.12 -20.75 31.07
CA PRO A 155 35.04 -22.03 31.76
C PRO A 155 35.06 -21.86 33.29
N PRO A 156 34.36 -22.71 34.05
CA PRO A 156 34.32 -22.62 35.50
C PRO A 156 35.59 -23.20 36.12
N GLY A 157 36.24 -22.41 36.99
CA GLY A 157 37.05 -22.90 38.09
C GLY A 157 38.53 -23.14 37.79
N SER A 158 39.36 -22.15 38.12
CA SER A 158 40.76 -22.40 38.49
C SER A 158 41.18 -21.47 39.64
N ASP A 159 40.46 -21.52 40.76
CA ASP A 159 41.04 -21.12 42.05
C ASP A 159 41.75 -22.35 42.63
N ARG A 160 43.07 -22.38 42.47
CA ARG A 160 43.97 -23.21 43.27
C ARG A 160 44.80 -22.28 44.17
N ARG A 161 44.60 -22.50 45.47
CA ARG A 161 45.42 -22.15 46.64
C ARG A 161 45.33 -20.73 47.18
#